data_AF-A0A9W5E6W9-F1
#
_entry.id   AF-A0A9W5E6W9-F1
#
_cell.length_a   1.000
_cell.length_b   1.000
_cell.length_c   1.000
_cell.angle_alpha   90.00
_cell.angle_beta   90.00
_cell.angle_gamma   90.00
#
_symmetry.space_group_name_H-M   'P 1'
#
loop_
_entity.id
_entity.type
_entity.pdbx_description
1 polymer ?
#
loop_
_entity_poly.entity_id
_entity_poly.type
_entity_poly.pdbx_seq_one_letter_code
_entity_poly.pdbx_strand_id
1 'polypeptide(L)'
;MNVAEAKKDLAIKTKRGLPIILAGVLFWVVMSITGFVLSEKQVVWVYLIGMGCVFPFGLMIAAILKIDMFAKGNPLGILAGLIGGINVLNIPLVLLAYFQFPEWLPFVVAMLIGVHFIPYV
;
A
#
# COMPACT_ATOMS: atom_id res chain seq x y z
N MET A 1 17.21 -1.26 -22.95
CA MET A 1 16.16 -2.17 -22.43
C MET A 1 14.85 -1.78 -23.09
N ASN A 2 14.23 -2.69 -23.83
CA ASN A 2 12.87 -2.46 -24.37
C ASN A 2 11.81 -2.62 -23.26
N VAL A 3 10.54 -2.30 -23.55
CA VAL A 3 9.47 -2.32 -22.53
C VAL A 3 9.23 -3.72 -21.95
N ALA A 4 9.29 -4.77 -22.77
CA ALA A 4 9.06 -6.14 -22.31
C ALA A 4 10.18 -6.61 -21.36
N GLU A 5 11.43 -6.31 -21.71
CA GLU A 5 12.59 -6.55 -20.84
C GLU A 5 12.49 -5.77 -19.55
N ALA A 6 12.08 -4.49 -19.61
CA ALA A 6 11.92 -3.64 -18.44
C ALA A 6 10.85 -4.19 -17.48
N LYS A 7 9.71 -4.65 -18.01
CA LYS A 7 8.66 -5.31 -17.21
C LYS A 7 9.18 -6.59 -16.54
N LYS A 8 9.90 -7.43 -17.28
CA LYS A 8 10.47 -8.68 -16.75
C LYS A 8 11.52 -8.43 -15.68
N ASP A 9 12.45 -7.51 -15.93
CA ASP A 9 13.49 -7.10 -14.97
C ASP A 9 12.86 -6.53 -13.69
N LEU A 10 11.86 -5.65 -13.82
CA LEU A 10 11.14 -5.08 -12.69
C LEU A 10 10.45 -6.17 -11.84
N ALA A 11 9.77 -7.12 -12.48
CA ALA A 11 9.08 -8.20 -11.81
C ALA A 11 10.05 -9.13 -11.05
N ILE A 12 11.24 -9.39 -11.61
CA ILE A 12 12.27 -10.21 -10.98
C ILE A 12 12.88 -9.50 -9.77
N LYS A 13 13.28 -8.23 -9.93
CA LYS A 13 13.94 -7.42 -8.89
C LYS A 13 13.04 -7.16 -7.69
N THR A 14 11.80 -6.74 -7.94
CA THR A 14 10.82 -6.40 -6.89
C THR A 14 10.05 -7.60 -6.36
N LYS A 15 10.28 -8.81 -6.93
CA LYS A 15 9.45 -10.00 -6.69
C LYS A 15 7.95 -9.70 -6.87
N ARG A 16 7.61 -8.94 -7.92
CA ARG A 16 6.24 -8.47 -8.23
C ARG A 16 5.58 -7.71 -7.07
N GLY A 17 6.38 -6.96 -6.30
CA GLY A 17 5.88 -6.19 -5.15
C GLY A 17 5.48 -7.03 -3.94
N LEU A 18 5.90 -8.30 -3.86
CA LEU A 18 5.58 -9.21 -2.75
C LEU A 18 5.73 -8.58 -1.35
N PRO A 19 6.80 -7.81 -1.03
CA PRO A 19 6.93 -7.20 0.29
C PRO A 19 5.78 -6.27 0.67
N ILE A 20 5.26 -5.49 -0.29
CA ILE A 20 4.14 -4.56 -0.07
C ILE A 20 2.83 -5.33 0.08
N ILE A 21 2.64 -6.41 -0.70
CA ILE A 21 1.47 -7.29 -0.56
C ILE A 21 1.45 -7.93 0.82
N LEU A 22 2.59 -8.43 1.32
CA LEU A 22 2.69 -9.00 2.67
C LEU A 22 2.38 -7.96 3.76
N ALA A 23 2.88 -6.73 3.62
CA ALA A 23 2.54 -5.64 4.53
C ALA A 23 1.05 -5.29 4.48
N GLY A 24 0.43 -5.30 3.30
CA GLY A 24 -1.01 -5.09 3.13
C GLY A 24 -1.85 -6.19 3.75
N VAL A 25 -1.45 -7.46 3.61
CA VAL A 25 -2.10 -8.59 4.29
C VAL A 25 -2.02 -8.43 5.81
N LEU A 26 -0.84 -8.08 6.33
CA LEU A 26 -0.66 -7.81 7.76
C LEU A 26 -1.58 -6.67 8.23
N PHE A 27 -1.66 -5.59 7.47
CA PHE A 27 -2.59 -4.48 7.75
C PHE A 27 -4.03 -4.98 7.85
N TRP A 28 -4.53 -5.72 6.85
CA TRP A 28 -5.91 -6.23 6.87
C TRP A 28 -6.18 -7.21 8.01
N VAL A 29 -5.20 -8.03 8.40
CA VAL A 29 -5.32 -8.92 9.58
C VAL A 29 -5.45 -8.09 10.86
N VAL A 30 -4.60 -7.07 11.05
CA VAL A 30 -4.68 -6.17 12.21
C VAL A 30 -6.02 -5.42 12.22
N MET A 31 -6.48 -4.93 11.07
CA MET A 31 -7.77 -4.26 10.97
C MET A 31 -8.94 -5.17 11.31
N SER A 32 -8.90 -6.41 10.85
CA SER A 32 -9.95 -7.40 11.13
C SER A 32 -10.02 -7.69 12.63
N ILE A 33 -8.88 -7.94 13.28
CA ILE A 33 -8.83 -8.23 14.72
C ILE A 33 -9.32 -7.01 15.52
N THR A 34 -8.80 -5.82 15.22
CA THR A 34 -9.15 -4.61 15.96
C THR A 34 -10.60 -4.18 15.77
N GLY A 35 -11.20 -4.48 14.60
CA GLY A 35 -12.62 -4.26 14.34
C GLY A 35 -13.57 -5.05 15.25
N PHE A 36 -13.14 -6.19 15.79
CA PHE A 36 -13.93 -6.97 16.76
C PHE A 36 -13.65 -6.62 18.22
N VAL A 37 -12.47 -6.07 18.51
CA VAL A 37 -11.97 -5.89 19.89
C VAL A 37 -12.10 -4.46 20.38
N LEU A 38 -12.02 -3.47 19.48
CA LEU A 38 -11.96 -2.05 19.84
C LEU A 38 -13.26 -1.32 19.50
N SER A 39 -13.46 -0.17 20.15
CA SER A 39 -14.53 0.74 19.78
C SER A 39 -14.28 1.38 18.41
N GLU A 40 -15.36 1.78 17.74
CA GLU A 40 -15.30 2.43 16.42
C GLU A 40 -14.31 3.60 16.37
N LYS A 41 -14.31 4.46 17.39
CA LYS A 41 -13.39 5.59 17.51
C LYS A 41 -11.92 5.17 17.55
N GLN A 42 -11.61 4.03 18.15
CA GLN A 42 -10.25 3.51 18.22
C GLN A 42 -9.83 2.83 16.90
N VAL A 43 -10.73 2.07 16.27
CA VAL A 43 -10.50 1.38 15.01
C VAL A 43 -10.07 2.35 13.90
N VAL A 44 -10.67 3.55 13.85
CA VAL A 44 -10.25 4.62 12.93
C VAL A 44 -8.76 4.94 13.04
N TRP A 45 -8.25 5.12 14.26
CA TRP A 45 -6.83 5.45 14.45
C TRP A 45 -5.93 4.31 14.02
N VAL A 46 -6.37 3.06 14.21
CA VAL A 46 -5.67 1.89 13.67
C VAL A 46 -5.64 1.92 12.14
N TYR A 47 -6.74 2.30 11.47
CA TYR A 47 -6.75 2.49 10.01
C TYR A 47 -5.75 3.56 9.57
N LEU A 48 -5.80 4.77 10.14
CA LEU A 48 -4.95 5.89 9.73
C LEU A 48 -3.46 5.58 9.92
N ILE A 49 -3.09 5.08 11.09
CA ILE A 49 -1.70 4.71 11.39
C ILE A 49 -1.28 3.50 10.54
N GLY A 50 -2.14 2.47 10.49
CA GLY A 50 -1.87 1.23 9.77
C GLY A 50 -1.60 1.45 8.28
N MET A 51 -2.39 2.29 7.62
CA MET A 51 -2.16 2.66 6.21
C MET A 51 -0.79 3.31 6.01
N GLY A 52 -0.44 4.28 6.87
CA GLY A 52 0.87 4.93 6.83
C GLY A 52 2.03 3.96 7.08
N CYS A 53 1.78 2.89 7.83
CA CYS A 53 2.74 1.84 8.11
C CYS A 53 2.93 0.83 6.97
N VAL A 54 1.97 0.63 6.06
CA VAL A 54 2.08 -0.39 4.99
C VAL A 54 3.36 -0.24 4.19
N PHE A 55 3.71 0.98 3.77
CA PHE A 55 4.90 1.22 2.96
C PHE A 55 6.22 1.01 3.75
N PRO A 56 6.43 1.63 4.92
CA PRO A 56 7.60 1.34 5.78
C PRO A 56 7.77 -0.14 6.11
N PHE A 57 6.67 -0.85 6.45
CA PHE A 57 6.73 -2.28 6.74
C PHE A 57 7.07 -3.10 5.49
N GLY A 58 6.54 -2.73 4.32
CA GLY A 58 6.93 -3.36 3.07
C GLY A 58 8.41 -3.17 2.73
N LEU A 59 8.97 -1.98 2.99
CA LEU A 59 10.41 -1.74 2.86
C LEU A 59 11.23 -2.56 3.87
N MET A 60 10.75 -2.69 5.10
CA MET A 60 11.38 -3.54 6.12
C MET A 60 11.38 -5.01 5.70
N ILE A 61 10.25 -5.54 5.23
CA ILE A 61 10.13 -6.90 4.70
C ILE A 61 11.08 -7.08 3.51
N ALA A 62 11.14 -6.11 2.60
CA ALA A 62 12.06 -6.15 1.47
C ALA A 62 13.52 -6.18 1.91
N ALA A 63 13.90 -5.38 2.92
CA ALA A 63 15.25 -5.39 3.48
C ALA A 63 15.61 -6.75 4.10
N ILE A 64 14.70 -7.34 4.87
CA ILE A 64 14.87 -8.68 5.48
C ILE A 64 15.04 -9.75 4.38
N LEU A 65 14.24 -9.69 3.33
CA LEU A 65 14.26 -10.64 2.21
C LEU A 65 15.33 -10.30 1.14
N LYS A 66 16.10 -9.23 1.33
CA LYS A 66 17.09 -8.71 0.37
C LYS A 66 16.51 -8.48 -1.04
N ILE A 67 15.28 -7.95 -1.11
CA ILE A 67 14.56 -7.63 -2.34
C ILE A 67 14.83 -6.18 -2.74
N ASP A 68 15.16 -5.94 -4.01
CA ASP A 68 15.32 -4.58 -4.54
C ASP A 68 13.95 -3.99 -4.93
N MET A 69 13.32 -3.31 -3.97
CA MET A 69 12.02 -2.66 -4.17
C MET A 69 12.07 -1.43 -5.08
N PHE A 70 13.24 -0.82 -5.25
CA PHE A 70 13.39 0.37 -6.09
C PHE A 70 13.82 0.02 -7.51
N ALA A 71 14.16 -1.24 -7.76
CA ALA A 71 14.62 -1.77 -9.04
C ALA A 71 15.66 -0.85 -9.70
N LYS A 72 16.78 -0.63 -9.02
CA LYS A 72 17.80 0.34 -9.47
C LYS A 72 18.23 0.03 -10.91
N GLY A 73 18.32 1.09 -11.73
CA GLY A 73 18.63 0.99 -13.15
C GLY A 73 17.45 0.60 -14.06
N ASN A 74 16.25 0.38 -13.52
CA ASN A 74 15.04 0.14 -14.30
C ASN A 74 14.16 1.42 -14.35
N PRO A 75 13.90 1.99 -15.54
CA PRO A 75 13.09 3.20 -15.67
C PRO A 75 11.63 3.01 -15.21
N LEU A 76 11.10 1.77 -15.29
CA LEU A 76 9.75 1.47 -14.79
C LEU A 76 9.69 1.42 -13.27
N GLY A 77 10.81 1.23 -12.57
CA GLY A 77 10.87 1.31 -11.11
C GLY A 77 10.56 2.72 -10.61
N ILE A 78 11.14 3.74 -11.26
CA ILE A 78 10.86 5.15 -10.96
C ILE A 78 9.40 5.47 -11.27
N LEU A 79 8.91 5.05 -12.44
CA LEU A 79 7.52 5.27 -12.83
C LEU A 79 6.54 4.63 -11.84
N ALA A 80 6.79 3.38 -11.42
CA ALA A 80 6.00 2.70 -10.41
C ALA A 80 6.01 3.46 -9.07
N GLY A 81 7.18 3.96 -8.65
CA GLY A 81 7.28 4.79 -7.45
C GLY A 81 6.48 6.09 -7.53
N LEU A 82 6.49 6.77 -8.68
CA LEU A 82 5.72 8.01 -8.90
C LEU A 82 4.21 7.76 -8.91
N ILE A 83 3.77 6.74 -9.65
CA ILE A 83 2.36 6.32 -9.68
C ILE A 83 1.90 5.90 -8.29
N GLY A 84 2.76 5.22 -7.52
CA GLY A 84 2.44 4.88 -6.15
C GLY A 84 2.33 6.11 -5.26
N GLY A 85 3.31 7.00 -5.33
CA GLY A 85 3.41 8.23 -4.54
C GLY A 85 2.24 9.18 -4.73
N ILE A 86 1.62 9.24 -5.91
CA ILE A 86 0.46 10.11 -6.15
C ILE A 86 -0.74 9.76 -5.24
N ASN A 87 -0.80 8.53 -4.72
CA ASN A 87 -1.87 8.10 -3.82
C ASN A 87 -1.82 8.78 -2.45
N VAL A 88 -0.72 9.46 -2.11
CA VAL A 88 -0.66 10.37 -0.95
C VAL A 88 -1.71 11.48 -1.08
N LEU A 89 -2.09 11.87 -2.30
CA LEU A 89 -3.17 12.83 -2.53
C LEU A 89 -4.56 12.30 -2.15
N ASN A 90 -4.70 11.02 -1.85
CA ASN A 90 -5.94 10.45 -1.32
C ASN A 90 -6.10 10.66 0.19
N ILE A 91 -5.05 11.08 0.91
CA ILE A 91 -5.09 11.30 2.37
C ILE A 91 -6.21 12.29 2.77
N PRO A 92 -6.39 13.46 2.12
CA PRO A 92 -7.49 14.36 2.43
C PRO A 92 -8.88 13.71 2.32
N LEU A 93 -9.09 12.83 1.34
CA LEU A 93 -10.35 12.10 1.18
C LEU A 93 -10.58 11.14 2.34
N VAL A 94 -9.54 10.44 2.79
CA VAL A 94 -9.65 9.55 3.96
C VAL A 94 -9.91 10.35 5.25
N LEU A 95 -9.26 11.50 5.42
CA LEU A 95 -9.52 12.39 6.55
C LEU A 95 -10.94 12.96 6.52
N LEU A 96 -11.45 13.34 5.36
CA LEU A 96 -12.83 13.78 5.19
C LEU A 96 -13.81 12.67 5.59
N ALA A 97 -13.57 11.44 5.11
CA ALA A 97 -14.40 10.29 5.46
C ALA A 97 -14.37 10.04 6.97
N TYR A 98 -13.21 10.16 7.60
CA TYR A 98 -13.11 10.07 9.05
C TYR A 98 -13.97 11.12 9.78
N PHE A 99 -13.86 12.40 9.42
CA PHE A 99 -14.53 13.47 10.15
C PHE A 99 -16.05 13.53 9.92
N GLN A 100 -16.53 13.03 8.78
CA GLN A 100 -17.93 13.19 8.36
C GLN A 100 -18.73 11.88 8.40
N PHE A 101 -18.11 10.74 8.11
CA PHE A 101 -18.76 9.44 7.98
C PHE A 101 -17.78 8.30 8.36
N PRO A 102 -17.36 8.22 9.63
CA PRO A 102 -16.35 7.27 10.09
C PRO A 102 -16.73 5.80 9.85
N GLU A 103 -18.02 5.47 9.82
CA GLU A 103 -18.55 4.15 9.55
C GLU A 103 -18.27 3.67 8.11
N TRP A 104 -18.02 4.61 7.18
CA TRP A 104 -17.65 4.33 5.79
C TRP A 104 -16.14 4.18 5.60
N LEU A 105 -15.33 4.45 6.63
CA LEU A 105 -13.88 4.46 6.53
C LEU A 105 -13.30 3.13 6.01
N PRO A 106 -13.75 1.93 6.45
CA PRO A 106 -13.28 0.66 5.90
C PRO A 106 -13.51 0.54 4.39
N PHE A 107 -14.70 0.97 3.93
CA PHE A 107 -15.07 0.93 2.52
C PHE A 107 -14.21 1.89 1.68
N VAL A 108 -14.07 3.14 2.13
CA VAL A 108 -13.26 4.16 1.45
C VAL A 108 -11.81 3.69 1.30
N VAL A 109 -11.23 3.17 2.39
CA VAL A 109 -9.85 2.66 2.37
C VAL A 109 -9.71 1.45 1.43
N ALA A 110 -10.63 0.48 1.50
CA ALA A 110 -10.62 -0.69 0.62
C ALA A 110 -10.67 -0.30 -0.86
N MET A 111 -11.55 0.64 -1.21
CA MET A 111 -11.71 1.13 -2.58
C MET A 111 -10.46 1.86 -3.07
N LEU A 112 -9.90 2.77 -2.27
CA LEU A 112 -8.68 3.49 -2.64
C LEU A 112 -7.48 2.56 -2.84
N ILE A 113 -7.33 1.57 -1.97
CA ILE A 113 -6.29 0.53 -2.12
C ILE A 113 -6.54 -0.31 -3.38
N GLY A 114 -7.78 -0.68 -3.66
CA GLY A 114 -8.13 -1.42 -4.88
C GLY A 114 -7.76 -0.65 -6.16
N VAL A 115 -8.13 0.63 -6.22
CA VAL A 115 -7.83 1.52 -7.36
C VAL A 115 -6.32 1.73 -7.53
N HIS A 116 -5.57 1.81 -6.41
CA HIS A 116 -4.12 1.93 -6.45
C HIS A 116 -3.45 0.85 -7.29
N PHE A 117 -3.98 -0.38 -7.34
CA PHE A 117 -3.36 -1.47 -8.08
C PHE A 117 -3.63 -1.45 -9.60
N ILE A 118 -4.63 -0.70 -10.08
CA ILE A 118 -5.06 -0.67 -11.49
C ILE A 118 -3.94 -0.26 -12.47
N PRO A 119 -3.11 0.77 -12.19
CA PRO A 119 -2.04 1.18 -13.10
C PRO A 119 -0.92 0.14 -13.30
N TYR A 120 -0.88 -0.90 -12.47
CA TYR A 120 0.20 -1.89 -12.45
C TYR A 120 -0.16 -3.21 -13.16
N VAL A 121 -1.39 -3.32 -13.67
CA VAL A 121 -1.91 -4.51 -14.37
C VAL A 121 -1.52 -4.48 -15.86
#